data_AF-A0A2K5NWY6-F1
#
_entry.id   AF-A0A2K5NWY6-F1
#
_cell.length_a   1.000
_cell.length_b   1.000
_cell.length_c   1.000
_cell.angle_alpha   90.00
_cell.angle_beta   90.00
_cell.angle_gamma   90.00
#
_symmetry.space_group_name_H-M   'P 1'
#
loop_
_entity.id
_entity.type
_entity.pdbx_description
1 polymer ?
#
loop_
_entity_poly.entity_id
_entity_poly.type
_entity_poly.pdbx_seq_one_letter_code
_entity_poly.pdbx_strand_id
1 'polypeptide(L)'
;MSYALNHTNRKLTLEPKITVNAKIIVVGASNVGISFLETLVFCSHLKFNNLTLISTHGLPGKKLLDTEQRKFLASDHCFNDKDYALMSLCSWVNVVVGRMTGIDRAAKHVVLSTGEIVLYDHLILCTGQQYQVPCPTGADISQHLTNREVPNSSQRRYTGKVPCNHFTLNEEEDCFKALTWIRNNSITTEDGGIASVLFC
;
A
#
# COMPACT_ATOMS: atom_id res chain seq x y z
N MET A 1 22.32 2.79 -10.57
CA MET A 1 22.53 2.02 -9.32
C MET A 1 22.68 3.04 -8.20
N SER A 2 21.66 3.20 -7.36
CA SER A 2 21.67 4.16 -6.25
C SER A 2 22.20 3.46 -5.00
N TYR A 3 23.03 4.13 -4.21
CA TYR A 3 23.59 3.60 -2.96
C TYR A 3 23.34 4.58 -1.82
N ALA A 4 23.12 4.06 -0.61
CA ALA A 4 23.00 4.86 0.59
C ALA A 4 24.36 4.95 1.30
N LEU A 5 24.82 6.17 1.59
CA LEU A 5 25.99 6.41 2.43
C LEU A 5 25.52 6.84 3.83
N ASN A 6 25.68 5.95 4.81
CA ASN A 6 25.32 6.23 6.19
C ASN A 6 26.55 6.75 6.95
N HIS A 7 26.54 8.04 7.32
CA HIS A 7 27.58 8.62 8.17
C HIS A 7 27.15 8.60 9.64
N THR A 8 27.96 7.99 10.50
CA THR A 8 27.67 7.91 11.94
C THR A 8 28.71 8.71 12.72
N ASN A 9 28.28 9.71 13.51
CA ASN A 9 29.20 10.52 14.30
C ASN A 9 29.64 9.79 15.57
N ARG A 10 30.94 9.83 15.89
CA ARG A 10 31.51 9.21 17.10
C ARG A 10 30.84 9.70 18.40
N LYS A 11 30.42 10.96 18.46
CA LYS A 11 29.71 11.49 19.64
C LYS A 11 28.34 10.85 19.81
N LEU A 12 27.62 10.60 18.71
CA LEU A 12 26.29 9.97 18.71
C LEU A 12 26.34 8.45 18.95
N THR A 13 27.47 7.79 18.68
CA THR A 13 27.68 6.37 19.04
C THR A 13 28.01 6.16 20.50
N LEU A 14 28.56 7.17 21.19
CA LEU A 14 28.98 7.08 22.58
C LEU A 14 27.88 7.51 23.56
N GLU A 15 26.80 8.14 23.08
CA GLU A 15 25.63 8.40 23.91
C GLU A 15 24.93 7.08 24.29
N PRO A 16 24.59 6.88 25.58
CA PRO A 16 23.87 5.69 26.01
C PRO A 16 22.48 5.68 25.35
N LYS A 17 22.22 4.64 24.56
CA LYS A 17 20.92 4.42 23.92
C LYS A 17 20.08 3.46 24.73
N ILE A 18 18.83 3.82 24.97
CA ILE A 18 17.86 2.91 25.58
C ILE A 18 17.43 1.91 24.51
N THR A 19 17.64 0.63 24.78
CA THR A 19 17.23 -0.45 23.88
C THR A 19 15.76 -0.79 24.13
N VAL A 20 14.99 -0.82 23.05
CA VAL A 20 13.59 -1.22 23.05
C VAL A 20 13.47 -2.55 22.32
N ASN A 21 13.13 -3.60 23.07
CA ASN A 21 12.99 -4.97 22.58
C ASN A 21 11.54 -5.36 22.28
N ALA A 22 10.61 -4.41 22.31
CA ALA A 22 9.21 -4.66 21.95
C ALA A 22 9.08 -5.03 20.47
N LYS A 23 8.19 -5.98 20.15
CA LYS A 23 7.83 -6.33 18.76
C LYS A 23 6.92 -5.26 18.19
N ILE A 24 7.50 -4.30 17.47
CA ILE A 24 6.75 -3.21 16.84
C ILE A 24 6.48 -3.59 15.39
N ILE A 25 5.21 -3.85 15.09
CA ILE A 25 4.75 -4.25 13.76
C ILE A 25 4.03 -3.07 13.11
N VAL A 26 4.51 -2.64 11.94
CA VAL A 26 3.89 -1.62 11.11
C VAL A 26 3.25 -2.31 9.91
N VAL A 27 1.97 -2.07 9.66
CA VAL A 27 1.24 -2.66 8.53
C VAL A 27 0.96 -1.59 7.49
N GLY A 28 1.45 -1.80 6.27
CA GLY A 28 1.31 -0.90 5.15
C GLY A 28 2.56 -0.04 4.93
N ALA A 29 3.14 -0.13 3.74
CA ALA A 29 4.29 0.68 3.31
C ALA A 29 3.84 2.00 2.65
N SER A 30 2.86 2.68 3.25
CA SER A 30 2.42 4.00 2.81
C SER A 30 3.40 5.09 3.26
N ASN A 31 3.29 6.30 2.73
CA ASN A 31 4.11 7.45 3.14
C ASN A 31 4.11 7.65 4.66
N VAL A 32 2.96 7.43 5.32
CA VAL A 32 2.81 7.50 6.78
C VAL A 32 3.60 6.40 7.48
N GLY A 33 3.47 5.15 7.01
CA GLY A 33 4.19 4.01 7.60
C GLY A 33 5.70 4.12 7.43
N ILE A 34 6.15 4.60 6.26
CA ILE A 34 7.57 4.84 5.99
C ILE A 34 8.12 5.99 6.83
N SER A 35 7.42 7.13 6.91
CA SER A 35 7.84 8.27 7.75
C SER A 35 7.88 7.90 9.25
N PHE A 36 6.94 7.07 9.70
CA PHE A 36 6.96 6.54 11.06
C PHE A 36 8.21 5.69 11.32
N LEU A 37 8.53 4.74 10.43
CA LEU A 37 9.72 3.91 10.54
C LEU A 37 11.01 4.72 10.47
N GLU A 38 11.07 5.70 9.56
CA GLU A 38 12.17 6.66 9.44
C GLU A 38 12.44 7.34 10.78
N THR A 39 11.40 7.89 11.40
CA THR A 39 11.51 8.61 12.67
C THR A 39 12.04 7.71 13.79
N LEU A 40 11.62 6.43 13.84
CA LEU A 40 12.09 5.48 14.84
C LEU A 40 13.55 5.04 14.59
N VAL A 41 13.91 4.77 13.34
CA VAL A 41 15.26 4.31 12.96
C VAL A 41 16.29 5.41 13.20
N PHE A 42 15.96 6.66 12.89
CA PHE A 42 16.87 7.80 13.05
C PHE A 42 16.80 8.47 14.42
N CYS A 43 16.09 7.89 15.39
CA CYS A 43 16.09 8.36 16.76
C CYS A 43 17.48 8.18 17.41
N SER A 44 18.08 9.26 17.92
CA SER A 44 19.42 9.23 18.52
C SER A 44 19.48 8.43 19.82
N HIS A 45 18.45 8.55 20.67
CA HIS A 45 18.48 8.05 22.05
C HIS A 45 17.82 6.68 22.24
N LEU A 46 17.10 6.19 21.23
CA LEU A 46 16.42 4.89 21.25
C LEU A 46 17.05 3.94 20.23
N LYS A 47 17.10 2.66 20.56
CA LYS A 47 17.48 1.60 19.63
C LYS A 47 16.41 0.51 19.63
N PHE A 48 15.73 0.35 18.51
CA PHE A 48 14.73 -0.70 18.33
C PHE A 48 15.36 -1.92 17.67
N ASN A 49 15.19 -3.08 18.29
CA ASN A 49 15.78 -4.33 17.78
C ASN A 49 14.77 -5.17 16.96
N ASN A 50 13.47 -4.91 17.12
CA ASN A 50 12.43 -5.70 16.47
C ASN A 50 11.36 -4.81 15.82
N LEU A 51 11.79 -4.06 14.81
CA LEU A 51 10.90 -3.33 13.89
C LEU A 51 10.61 -4.21 12.68
N THR A 52 9.33 -4.44 12.43
CA THR A 52 8.89 -5.22 11.26
C THR A 52 7.83 -4.47 10.48
N LEU A 53 8.00 -4.38 9.17
CA LEU A 53 7.04 -3.86 8.21
C LEU A 53 6.36 -5.01 7.48
N ILE A 54 5.03 -5.05 7.54
CA ILE A 54 4.20 -5.93 6.73
C ILE A 54 3.66 -5.13 5.55
N SER A 55 3.94 -5.58 4.33
CA SER A 55 3.52 -4.90 3.10
C SER A 55 3.25 -5.92 2.00
N THR A 56 2.26 -5.66 1.15
CA THR A 56 1.89 -6.55 0.03
C THR A 56 3.04 -6.78 -0.94
N HIS A 57 3.83 -5.75 -1.21
CA HIS A 57 4.95 -5.77 -2.17
C HIS A 57 6.31 -5.46 -1.53
N GLY A 58 6.37 -5.42 -0.20
CA GLY A 58 7.57 -5.05 0.55
C GLY A 58 7.82 -3.54 0.62
N LEU A 59 9.09 -3.13 0.66
CA LEU A 59 9.48 -1.72 0.72
C LEU A 59 9.40 -1.06 -0.67
N PRO A 60 8.92 0.20 -0.75
CA PRO A 60 8.88 0.97 -1.99
C PRO A 60 10.29 1.29 -2.50
N GLY A 61 10.41 1.62 -3.79
CA GLY A 61 11.68 2.00 -4.43
C GLY A 61 12.58 0.82 -4.87
N LYS A 62 12.20 -0.44 -4.60
CA LYS A 62 12.95 -1.62 -5.09
C LYS A 62 12.66 -2.00 -6.54
N LYS A 63 11.47 -1.69 -7.04
CA LYS A 63 11.07 -1.99 -8.42
C LYS A 63 11.16 -0.71 -9.25
N LEU A 64 12.12 -0.67 -10.17
CA LEU A 64 12.18 0.36 -11.21
C LEU A 64 11.21 -0.04 -12.33
N LEU A 65 9.90 0.10 -12.09
CA LEU A 65 8.93 -0.04 -13.18
C LEU A 65 9.05 1.16 -14.14
N ASP A 66 8.61 0.94 -15.38
CA ASP A 66 8.70 1.92 -16.44
C ASP A 66 7.86 3.17 -16.12
N THR A 67 8.35 4.34 -16.53
CA THR A 67 7.80 5.65 -16.13
C THR A 67 6.32 5.80 -16.49
N GLU A 68 5.87 5.09 -17.53
CA GLU A 68 4.49 5.12 -18.03
C GLU A 68 3.46 4.55 -17.05
N GLN A 69 3.81 3.50 -16.28
CA GLN A 69 2.87 2.87 -15.34
C GLN A 69 2.59 3.76 -14.12
N ARG A 70 3.57 4.56 -13.73
CA ARG A 70 3.43 5.51 -12.60
C ARG A 70 2.52 6.69 -12.92
N LYS A 71 2.29 7.00 -14.20
CA LYS A 71 1.40 8.12 -14.61
C LYS A 71 -0.07 7.88 -14.25
N PHE A 72 -0.46 6.63 -13.99
CA PHE A 72 -1.82 6.29 -13.54
C PHE A 72 -2.09 6.69 -12.09
N LEU A 73 -1.05 6.76 -11.26
CA LEU A 73 -1.18 7.11 -9.85
C LEU A 73 -0.88 8.59 -9.65
N ALA A 74 -1.63 9.22 -8.75
CA ALA A 74 -1.30 10.57 -8.30
C ALA A 74 0.05 10.55 -7.56
N SER A 75 0.91 11.52 -7.86
CA SER A 75 2.16 11.70 -7.14
C SER A 75 1.90 12.48 -5.86
N ASP A 76 2.14 11.85 -4.71
CA ASP A 76 2.04 12.53 -3.40
C ASP A 76 3.27 13.40 -3.09
N HIS A 77 4.32 13.32 -3.93
CA HIS A 77 5.59 14.06 -3.81
C HIS A 77 6.32 13.96 -2.45
N CYS A 78 5.91 13.04 -1.57
CA CYS A 78 6.50 12.86 -0.25
C CYS A 78 7.87 12.18 -0.32
N PHE A 79 7.99 11.14 -1.13
CA PHE A 79 9.21 10.36 -1.32
C PHE A 79 9.36 9.96 -2.78
N ASN A 80 10.57 10.07 -3.31
CA ASN A 80 10.93 9.53 -4.61
C ASN A 80 11.79 8.25 -4.45
N ASP A 81 12.05 7.53 -5.55
CA ASP A 81 12.87 6.31 -5.52
C ASP A 81 14.27 6.50 -4.93
N LYS A 82 14.87 7.69 -5.13
CA LYS A 82 16.18 8.02 -4.56
C LYS A 82 16.07 8.19 -3.05
N ASP A 83 15.00 8.81 -2.55
CA ASP A 83 14.78 8.97 -1.11
C ASP A 83 14.69 7.61 -0.44
N TYR A 84 13.86 6.69 -0.99
CA TYR A 84 13.77 5.33 -0.47
C TYR A 84 15.11 4.56 -0.52
N ALA A 85 15.89 4.75 -1.59
CA ALA A 85 17.21 4.15 -1.70
C ALA A 85 18.18 4.72 -0.65
N LEU A 86 18.18 6.04 -0.43
CA LEU A 86 19.06 6.74 0.51
C LEU A 86 18.71 6.45 1.98
N MET A 87 17.44 6.31 2.31
CA MET A 87 16.99 5.98 3.67
C MET A 87 17.45 4.60 4.13
N SER A 88 17.66 3.66 3.19
CA SER A 88 18.18 2.30 3.45
C SER A 88 17.42 1.56 4.56
N LEU A 89 16.10 1.75 4.66
CA LEU A 89 15.27 1.13 5.73
C LEU A 89 15.36 -0.40 5.76
N CYS A 90 15.67 -1.03 4.62
CA CYS A 90 15.93 -2.47 4.53
C CYS A 90 17.02 -2.96 5.50
N SER A 91 17.94 -2.09 5.90
CA SER A 91 19.05 -2.43 6.80
C SER A 91 18.65 -2.43 8.28
N TRP A 92 17.52 -1.79 8.62
CA TRP A 92 17.10 -1.54 10.00
C TRP A 92 15.73 -2.15 10.33
N VAL A 93 14.92 -2.44 9.32
CA VAL A 93 13.54 -2.92 9.46
C VAL A 93 13.40 -4.26 8.77
N ASN A 94 12.87 -5.25 9.48
CA ASN A 94 12.51 -6.54 8.90
C ASN A 94 11.29 -6.36 7.99
N VAL A 95 11.32 -6.90 6.78
CA VAL A 95 10.20 -6.78 5.83
C VAL A 95 9.56 -8.14 5.64
N VAL A 96 8.27 -8.23 5.95
CA VAL A 96 7.44 -9.40 5.68
C VAL A 96 6.53 -9.06 4.51
N VAL A 97 6.73 -9.75 3.40
CA VAL A 97 5.95 -9.54 2.17
C VAL A 97 4.67 -10.37 2.26
N GLY A 98 3.53 -9.70 2.42
CA GLY A 98 2.24 -10.35 2.51
C GLY A 98 1.10 -9.37 2.81
N ARG A 99 -0.12 -9.78 2.48
CA ARG A 99 -1.33 -9.00 2.79
C ARG A 99 -1.85 -9.41 4.14
N MET A 100 -2.00 -8.48 5.07
CA MET A 100 -2.69 -8.74 6.34
C MET A 100 -4.18 -9.00 6.07
N THR A 101 -4.72 -10.10 6.58
CA THR A 101 -6.12 -10.51 6.41
C THR A 101 -6.90 -10.50 7.72
N GLY A 102 -6.23 -10.61 8.86
CA GLY A 102 -6.86 -10.65 10.17
C GLY A 102 -5.98 -10.10 11.28
N ILE A 103 -6.62 -9.67 12.36
CA ILE A 103 -5.97 -9.20 13.60
C ILE A 103 -6.67 -9.90 14.76
N ASP A 104 -5.91 -10.67 15.53
CA ASP A 104 -6.36 -11.16 16.83
C ASP A 104 -5.73 -10.30 17.93
N ARG A 105 -6.55 -9.45 18.54
CA ARG A 105 -6.13 -8.54 19.61
C ARG A 105 -5.91 -9.26 20.94
N ALA A 106 -6.63 -10.35 21.20
CA ALA A 106 -6.53 -11.10 22.44
C ALA A 106 -5.23 -11.90 22.48
N ALA A 107 -4.91 -12.58 21.37
CA ALA A 107 -3.66 -13.32 21.20
C ALA A 107 -2.49 -12.44 20.70
N LYS A 108 -2.73 -11.15 20.44
CA LYS A 108 -1.75 -10.15 19.96
C LYS A 108 -0.95 -10.60 18.74
N HIS A 109 -1.65 -11.02 17.69
CA HIS A 109 -1.02 -11.37 16.41
C HIS A 109 -1.84 -10.89 15.21
N VAL A 110 -1.15 -10.80 14.08
CA VAL A 110 -1.76 -10.58 12.78
C VAL A 110 -1.62 -11.83 11.92
N VAL A 111 -2.62 -12.06 11.07
CA VAL A 111 -2.67 -13.17 10.12
C VAL A 111 -2.45 -12.61 8.72
N LEU A 112 -1.53 -13.23 7.99
CA LEU A 112 -1.21 -12.90 6.61
C LEU A 112 -2.03 -13.77 5.65
N SER A 113 -2.18 -13.31 4.41
CA SER A 113 -2.83 -14.06 3.33
C SER A 113 -2.15 -15.39 3.01
N THR A 114 -0.87 -15.51 3.36
CA THR A 114 -0.06 -16.74 3.27
C THR A 114 -0.41 -17.76 4.36
N GLY A 115 -1.21 -17.38 5.36
CA GLY A 115 -1.48 -18.19 6.56
C GLY A 115 -0.43 -18.00 7.67
N GLU A 116 0.63 -17.23 7.41
CA GLU A 116 1.64 -16.91 8.41
C GLU A 116 1.09 -15.99 9.52
N ILE A 117 1.59 -16.19 10.74
CA ILE A 117 1.18 -15.47 11.94
C ILE A 117 2.36 -14.62 12.44
N VAL A 118 2.12 -13.32 12.66
CA VAL A 118 3.13 -12.39 13.19
C VAL A 118 2.65 -11.81 14.52
N LEU A 119 3.40 -12.10 15.59
CA LEU A 119 3.14 -11.61 16.94
C LEU A 119 3.59 -10.15 17.09
N TYR A 120 2.83 -9.36 17.84
CA TYR A 120 3.14 -7.96 18.11
C TYR A 120 2.98 -7.59 19.59
N ASP A 121 3.80 -6.66 20.06
CA ASP A 121 3.56 -5.92 21.30
C ASP A 121 2.86 -4.59 20.98
N HIS A 122 3.29 -3.93 19.91
CA HIS A 122 2.66 -2.74 19.35
C HIS A 122 2.34 -2.96 17.88
N LEU A 123 1.10 -2.72 17.49
CA LEU A 123 0.62 -2.80 16.11
C LEU A 123 0.25 -1.40 15.61
N ILE A 124 0.89 -0.96 14.54
CA ILE A 124 0.64 0.32 13.88
C ILE A 124 0.02 0.05 12.52
N LEU A 125 -1.18 0.59 12.29
CA LEU A 125 -1.91 0.41 11.03
C LEU A 125 -1.75 1.65 10.15
N CYS A 126 -1.05 1.49 9.04
CA CYS A 126 -0.79 2.52 8.04
C CYS A 126 -1.32 2.08 6.67
N THR A 127 -2.45 1.38 6.64
CA THR A 127 -3.04 0.75 5.44
C THR A 127 -3.70 1.73 4.46
N GLY A 128 -3.72 3.02 4.77
CA GLY A 128 -4.26 4.05 3.87
C GLY A 128 -5.72 3.84 3.48
N GLN A 129 -6.09 4.39 2.32
CA GLN A 129 -7.38 4.20 1.67
C GLN A 129 -7.18 3.45 0.35
N GLN A 130 -8.22 2.78 -0.13
CA GLN A 130 -8.22 2.05 -1.39
C GLN A 130 -9.55 2.27 -2.11
N TYR A 131 -9.49 2.46 -3.42
CA TYR A 131 -10.62 2.43 -4.32
C TYR A 131 -11.31 1.06 -4.26
N GLN A 132 -12.63 1.10 -4.26
CA GLN A 132 -13.49 -0.07 -4.25
C GLN A 132 -14.43 -0.02 -5.43
N VAL A 133 -14.84 -1.20 -5.90
CA VAL A 133 -15.86 -1.32 -6.93
C VAL A 133 -17.16 -0.66 -6.41
N PRO A 134 -17.70 0.34 -7.12
CA PRO A 134 -18.92 1.01 -6.68
C PRO A 134 -20.07 0.00 -6.63
N CYS A 135 -20.80 -0.01 -5.51
CA CYS A 135 -21.98 -0.85 -5.38
C CYS A 135 -23.19 -0.14 -5.99
N PRO A 136 -23.94 -0.78 -6.91
CA PRO A 136 -25.18 -0.21 -7.42
C PRO A 136 -26.14 0.10 -6.27
N THR A 137 -26.71 1.29 -6.29
CA THR A 137 -27.69 1.74 -5.28
C THR A 137 -28.98 0.93 -5.32
N GLY A 138 -29.24 0.20 -6.41
CA GLY A 138 -30.50 -0.52 -6.64
C GLY A 138 -31.66 0.42 -6.96
N ALA A 139 -31.39 1.70 -7.20
CA ALA A 139 -32.38 2.67 -7.64
C ALA A 139 -32.90 2.30 -9.04
N ASP A 140 -34.21 2.39 -9.21
CA ASP A 140 -34.84 2.22 -10.51
C ASP A 140 -34.56 3.45 -11.38
N ILE A 141 -33.79 3.26 -12.47
CA ILE A 141 -33.37 4.33 -13.38
C ILE A 141 -34.60 5.01 -14.01
N SER A 142 -35.69 4.26 -14.23
CA SER A 142 -36.91 4.79 -14.84
C SER A 142 -37.63 5.82 -13.97
N GLN A 143 -37.39 5.79 -12.65
CA GLN A 143 -38.03 6.68 -11.69
C GLN A 143 -37.28 8.01 -11.52
N HIS A 144 -36.12 8.18 -12.16
CA HIS A 144 -35.32 9.41 -12.12
C HIS A 144 -35.08 9.96 -10.70
N LEU A 145 -34.88 9.06 -9.74
CA LEU A 145 -34.69 9.41 -8.33
C LEU A 145 -33.45 10.28 -8.12
N THR A 146 -33.54 11.25 -7.24
CA THR A 146 -32.42 12.08 -6.80
C THR A 146 -31.60 11.38 -5.71
N ASN A 147 -30.34 11.79 -5.52
CA ASN A 147 -29.47 11.24 -4.45
C ASN A 147 -30.06 11.37 -3.02
N ARG A 148 -31.07 12.23 -2.82
CA ARG A 148 -31.78 12.37 -1.54
C ARG A 148 -32.85 11.31 -1.32
N GLU A 149 -33.41 10.78 -2.40
CA GLU A 149 -34.52 9.81 -2.40
C GLU A 149 -34.01 8.37 -2.42
N VAL A 150 -32.76 8.17 -2.81
CA VAL A 150 -32.09 6.87 -2.79
C VAL A 150 -31.71 6.48 -1.35
N PRO A 151 -32.06 5.27 -0.87
CA PRO A 151 -31.65 4.79 0.44
C PRO A 151 -30.13 4.82 0.60
N ASN A 152 -29.63 5.36 1.71
CA ASN A 152 -28.20 5.39 1.98
C ASN A 152 -27.66 3.97 2.25
N SER A 153 -27.03 3.37 1.25
CA SER A 153 -26.45 2.04 1.31
C SER A 153 -24.92 2.06 1.42
N SER A 154 -24.35 3.01 2.17
CA SER A 154 -22.89 3.23 2.29
C SER A 154 -22.09 2.00 2.74
N GLN A 155 -22.72 1.07 3.47
CA GLN A 155 -22.06 -0.16 3.93
C GLN A 155 -22.14 -1.33 2.94
N ARG A 156 -22.93 -1.19 1.86
CA ARG A 156 -23.14 -2.27 0.91
C ARG A 156 -21.90 -2.43 0.03
N ARG A 157 -21.37 -3.66 -0.02
CA ARG A 157 -20.26 -4.02 -0.91
C ARG A 157 -20.79 -4.75 -2.14
N TYR A 158 -20.23 -4.45 -3.30
CA TYR A 158 -20.53 -5.20 -4.51
C TYR A 158 -19.96 -6.62 -4.39
N THR A 159 -20.82 -7.63 -4.45
CA THR A 159 -20.45 -9.06 -4.39
C THR A 159 -20.63 -9.78 -5.72
N GLY A 160 -21.05 -9.05 -6.77
CA GLY A 160 -21.25 -9.60 -8.10
C GLY A 160 -19.94 -9.81 -8.86
N LYS A 161 -20.05 -10.29 -10.10
CA LYS A 161 -18.90 -10.44 -10.99
C LYS A 161 -18.46 -9.06 -11.49
N VAL A 162 -17.26 -8.66 -11.10
CA VAL A 162 -16.65 -7.41 -11.59
C VAL A 162 -16.32 -7.57 -13.09
N PRO A 163 -16.71 -6.62 -13.95
CA PRO A 163 -16.35 -6.62 -15.36
C PRO A 163 -14.83 -6.63 -15.57
N CYS A 164 -14.33 -7.29 -16.62
CA CYS A 164 -12.90 -7.40 -16.89
C CYS A 164 -12.23 -6.09 -17.32
N ASN A 165 -13.02 -5.09 -17.70
CA ASN A 165 -12.60 -3.74 -18.10
C ASN A 165 -12.70 -2.72 -16.96
N HIS A 166 -12.94 -3.17 -15.72
CA HIS A 166 -12.98 -2.34 -14.53
C HIS A 166 -11.71 -2.53 -13.69
N PHE A 167 -11.00 -1.44 -13.44
CA PHE A 167 -9.74 -1.45 -12.70
C PHE A 167 -9.80 -0.48 -11.51
N THR A 168 -9.50 -0.98 -10.31
CA THR A 168 -9.27 -0.15 -9.11
C THR A 168 -7.78 0.15 -9.01
N LEU A 169 -7.37 1.40 -9.28
CA LEU A 169 -5.96 1.76 -9.39
C LEU A 169 -5.37 2.12 -8.01
N ASN A 170 -5.12 1.09 -7.20
CA ASN A 170 -4.64 1.26 -5.82
C ASN A 170 -3.11 1.18 -5.69
N GLU A 171 -2.46 0.36 -6.52
CA GLU A 171 -1.03 0.09 -6.45
C GLU A 171 -0.43 -0.06 -7.85
N GLU A 172 0.90 0.04 -7.97
CA GLU A 172 1.61 -0.01 -9.25
C GLU A 172 1.31 -1.29 -10.05
N GLU A 173 1.11 -2.42 -9.37
CA GLU A 173 0.76 -3.70 -9.98
C GLU A 173 -0.64 -3.65 -10.64
N ASP A 174 -1.59 -2.90 -10.08
CA ASP A 174 -2.91 -2.72 -10.68
C ASP A 174 -2.84 -1.81 -11.91
N CYS A 175 -1.99 -0.79 -11.89
CA CYS A 175 -1.70 0.04 -13.06
C CYS A 175 -1.04 -0.77 -14.19
N PHE A 176 -0.12 -1.68 -13.85
CA PHE A 176 0.48 -2.60 -14.81
C PHE A 176 -0.56 -3.48 -15.50
N LYS A 177 -1.48 -4.07 -14.73
CA LYS A 177 -2.59 -4.89 -15.27
C LYS A 177 -3.50 -4.07 -16.16
N ALA A 178 -3.87 -2.87 -15.74
CA ALA A 178 -4.72 -1.98 -16.50
C ALA A 178 -4.07 -1.60 -17.84
N LEU A 179 -2.81 -1.18 -17.83
CA LEU A 179 -2.07 -0.83 -19.06
C LEU A 179 -1.92 -2.02 -20.01
N THR A 180 -1.62 -3.20 -19.48
CA THR A 180 -1.54 -4.44 -20.25
C THR A 180 -2.88 -4.78 -20.90
N TRP A 181 -3.98 -4.68 -20.15
CA TRP A 181 -5.32 -4.90 -20.68
C TRP A 181 -5.66 -3.90 -21.79
N ILE A 182 -5.37 -2.61 -21.59
CA ILE A 182 -5.61 -1.58 -22.60
C ILE A 182 -4.87 -1.91 -23.87
N ARG A 183 -3.56 -2.19 -23.80
CA ARG A 183 -2.74 -2.52 -25.00
C ARG A 183 -3.28 -3.73 -25.76
N ASN A 184 -3.69 -4.77 -25.05
CA ASN A 184 -4.22 -5.98 -25.67
C ASN A 184 -5.61 -5.78 -26.32
N ASN A 185 -6.41 -4.83 -25.82
CA ASN A 185 -7.74 -4.52 -26.36
C ASN A 185 -7.77 -3.29 -27.28
N SER A 186 -6.63 -2.58 -27.43
CA SER A 186 -6.50 -1.42 -28.32
C SER A 186 -6.31 -1.81 -29.79
N ILE A 187 -6.06 -3.09 -30.07
CA ILE A 187 -5.86 -3.63 -31.42
C ILE A 187 -7.19 -4.25 -31.88
N THR A 188 -8.03 -3.40 -32.48
CA THR A 188 -9.09 -3.70 -33.45
C THR A 188 -10.23 -4.64 -32.99
N THR A 189 -11.40 -4.08 -32.71
CA THR A 189 -12.64 -4.74 -33.15
C THR A 189 -12.85 -4.38 -34.62
N GLU A 190 -12.87 -5.38 -35.51
CA GLU A 190 -13.12 -5.23 -36.96
C GLU A 190 -14.47 -4.53 -37.27
N ASP A 191 -15.36 -4.43 -36.30
CA ASP A 191 -16.70 -3.81 -36.40
C ASP A 191 -16.79 -2.35 -35.89
N GLY A 192 -15.68 -1.67 -35.61
CA GLY A 192 -15.71 -0.24 -35.20
C GLY A 192 -16.28 0.04 -33.81
N GLY A 193 -16.38 -0.98 -32.94
CA GLY A 193 -16.77 -0.81 -31.54
C GLY A 193 -15.69 -0.10 -30.72
N ILE A 194 -16.10 0.87 -29.88
CA ILE A 194 -15.20 1.53 -28.93
C ILE A 194 -15.13 0.68 -27.66
N ALA A 195 -13.97 0.09 -27.35
CA ALA A 195 -13.75 -0.56 -26.07
C ALA A 195 -13.74 0.50 -24.95
N SER A 196 -14.72 0.45 -24.04
CA SER A 196 -14.79 1.34 -22.87
C SER A 196 -13.99 0.77 -21.70
N VAL A 197 -13.18 1.60 -21.05
CA VAL A 197 -12.42 1.24 -19.83
C VAL A 197 -12.94 2.05 -18.66
N LEU A 198 -13.17 1.41 -17.51
CA LEU A 198 -13.61 2.07 -16.30
C LEU A 198 -12.52 2.02 -15.24
N PHE A 199 -12.04 3.19 -14.82
CA PHE A 199 -11.11 3.33 -13.72
C PHE A 199 -11.86 3.80 -12.47
N CYS A 200 -11.49 3.24 -11.32
CA CYS A 200 -11.87 3.73 -10.01
C CYS A 200 -10.62 4.04 -9.22
#